data_AF-A0A497R451-F1
#
_entry.id   AF-A0A497R451-F1
#
_cell.length_a   1.000
_cell.length_b   1.000
_cell.length_c   1.000
_cell.angle_alpha   90.00
_cell.angle_beta   90.00
_cell.angle_gamma   90.00
#
_symmetry.space_group_name_H-M   'P 1'
#
loop_
_entity.id
_entity.type
_entity.pdbx_description
1 polymer ?
#
loop_
_entity_poly.entity_id
_entity_poly.type
_entity_poly.pdbx_seq_one_letter_code
_entity_poly.pdbx_strand_id
1 'polypeptide(L)'
;MSKNINDYVIRRKDGLKICKICQAIIQDEMDHMKRRHPKYLKYLEKREENEERYMCCYCGLWVKNWREHIKQQHPEIIAEAAKRVKPEPEEEEFEFTF
;
A
#
# COMPACT_ATOMS: atom_id res chain seq x y z
N MET A 1 -8.67 3.92 -7.03
CA MET A 1 -8.69 5.04 -6.07
C MET A 1 -9.11 4.49 -4.72
N SER A 2 -8.17 4.35 -3.78
CA SER A 2 -8.39 3.77 -2.47
C SER A 2 -9.29 4.67 -1.64
N LYS A 3 -10.44 4.16 -1.19
CA LYS A 3 -11.38 4.94 -0.37
C LYS A 3 -10.94 4.92 1.09
N ASN A 4 -10.63 6.08 1.65
CA ASN A 4 -10.23 6.30 3.03
C ASN A 4 -11.37 6.92 3.86
N ILE A 5 -11.24 6.95 5.18
CA ILE A 5 -12.22 7.59 6.07
C ILE A 5 -12.47 9.06 5.67
N ASN A 6 -11.43 9.73 5.16
CA ASN A 6 -11.46 11.09 4.65
C ASN A 6 -12.43 11.26 3.46
N ASP A 7 -12.73 10.22 2.68
CA ASP A 7 -13.68 10.31 1.57
C ASP A 7 -15.14 10.44 2.03
N TYR A 8 -15.39 10.12 3.29
CA TYR A 8 -16.69 10.25 3.93
C TYR A 8 -16.82 11.54 4.73
N VAL A 9 -15.81 12.41 4.72
CA VAL A 9 -15.79 13.69 5.42
C VAL A 9 -15.61 14.82 4.43
N ILE A 10 -16.60 15.70 4.33
CA ILE A 10 -16.53 16.93 3.54
C ILE A 10 -15.94 18.02 4.43
N ARG A 11 -14.82 18.60 4.01
CA ARG A 11 -14.21 19.77 4.68
C ARG A 11 -14.62 21.03 3.94
N ARG A 12 -15.34 21.92 4.62
CA ARG A 12 -15.70 23.24 4.08
C ARG A 12 -14.62 24.27 4.40
N LYS A 13 -14.60 25.36 3.62
CA LYS A 13 -13.63 26.48 3.79
C LYS A 13 -13.71 27.12 5.18
N ASP A 14 -14.86 27.04 5.83
CA ASP A 14 -15.11 27.58 7.17
C ASP A 14 -14.54 26.70 8.30
N GLY A 15 -13.76 25.66 7.97
CA GLY A 15 -13.21 24.70 8.93
C GLY A 15 -14.21 23.64 9.42
N LEU A 16 -15.48 23.73 8.98
CA LEU A 16 -16.52 22.76 9.30
C LEU A 16 -16.30 21.44 8.57
N LYS A 17 -16.35 20.34 9.34
CA LYS A 17 -16.32 18.97 8.82
C LYS A 17 -17.74 18.42 8.81
N ILE A 18 -18.15 17.81 7.72
CA ILE A 18 -19.50 17.28 7.55
C ILE A 18 -19.42 15.82 7.12
N CYS A 19 -20.18 14.95 7.78
CA CYS A 19 -20.28 13.55 7.40
C CYS A 19 -21.05 13.43 6.09
N LYS A 20 -20.47 12.77 5.08
CA LYS A 20 -21.16 12.52 3.81
C LYS A 20 -22.29 11.49 3.92
N ILE A 21 -22.23 10.62 4.93
CA ILE A 21 -23.20 9.53 5.14
C ILE A 21 -24.48 10.08 5.79
N CYS A 22 -24.36 10.89 6.82
CA CYS A 22 -25.50 11.39 7.59
C CYS A 22 -25.67 12.92 7.58
N GLN A 23 -24.86 13.64 6.81
CA GLN A 23 -24.89 15.10 6.64
C GLN A 23 -24.77 15.91 7.94
N ALA A 24 -24.33 15.28 9.04
CA ALA A 24 -24.11 15.97 10.31
C ALA A 24 -22.75 16.65 10.36
N ILE A 25 -22.69 17.75 11.12
CA ILE A 25 -21.45 18.41 11.46
C ILE A 25 -20.67 17.51 12.42
N ILE A 26 -19.41 17.28 12.10
CA ILE A 26 -18.50 16.43 12.85
C ILE A 26 -17.45 17.32 13.52
N GLN A 27 -17.18 17.07 14.80
CA GLN A 27 -16.00 17.60 15.49
C GLN A 27 -14.83 16.61 15.38
N ASP A 28 -15.07 15.35 15.77
CA ASP A 28 -14.12 14.24 15.66
C ASP A 28 -14.60 13.19 14.65
N GLU A 29 -13.80 12.98 13.60
CA GLU A 29 -14.11 12.08 12.48
C GLU A 29 -14.20 10.62 12.92
N MET A 30 -13.30 10.18 13.81
CA MET A 30 -13.20 8.80 14.27
C MET A 30 -14.31 8.47 15.26
N ASP A 31 -14.55 9.33 16.24
CA ASP A 31 -15.61 9.13 17.23
C ASP A 31 -17.00 9.12 16.57
N HIS A 32 -17.22 10.04 15.61
CA HIS A 32 -18.45 10.07 14.84
C HIS A 32 -18.69 8.76 14.07
N MET A 33 -17.67 8.25 13.36
CA MET A 33 -17.78 7.00 12.61
C MET A 33 -17.99 5.79 13.52
N LYS A 34 -17.32 5.72 14.68
CA LYS A 34 -17.51 4.65 15.66
C LYS A 34 -18.92 4.62 16.23
N ARG A 35 -19.46 5.78 16.61
CA ARG A 35 -20.78 5.87 17.25
C ARG A 35 -21.93 5.75 16.26
N ARG A 36 -21.83 6.44 15.13
CA ARG A 36 -22.96 6.60 14.20
C ARG A 36 -22.90 5.66 13.01
N HIS A 37 -21.70 5.23 12.61
CA HIS A 37 -21.47 4.41 11.42
C HIS A 37 -20.55 3.19 11.68
N PRO A 38 -20.78 2.39 12.75
CA PRO A 38 -19.90 1.28 13.12
C PRO A 38 -19.79 0.21 12.03
N LYS A 39 -20.86 0.01 11.25
CA LYS A 39 -20.86 -0.93 10.11
C LYS A 39 -19.91 -0.49 8.99
N TYR A 40 -19.84 0.81 8.73
CA TYR A 40 -18.94 1.36 7.71
C TYR A 40 -17.49 1.31 8.15
N LEU A 41 -17.23 1.55 9.45
CA LEU A 41 -15.89 1.44 10.01
C LEU A 41 -15.36 -0.01 9.90
N LYS A 42 -16.18 -1.00 10.25
CA LYS A 42 -15.85 -2.43 10.04
C LYS A 42 -15.63 -2.78 8.56
N TYR A 43 -16.38 -2.16 7.66
CA TYR A 43 -16.18 -2.36 6.23
C TYR A 43 -14.84 -1.80 5.78
N LEU A 44 -14.45 -0.60 6.24
CA LEU A 44 -13.16 -0.01 5.92
C LEU A 44 -12.00 -0.85 6.47
N GLU A 45 -12.06 -1.28 7.73
CA GLU A 45 -11.03 -2.14 8.34
C GLU A 45 -10.86 -3.47 7.59
N LYS A 46 -11.96 -4.16 7.29
CA LYS A 46 -11.92 -5.42 6.52
C LYS A 46 -11.43 -5.21 5.09
N ARG A 47 -11.63 -4.02 4.53
CA ARG A 47 -11.20 -3.69 3.18
C ARG A 47 -9.73 -3.33 3.13
N GLU A 48 -9.22 -2.56 4.09
CA GLU A 48 -7.77 -2.32 4.27
C GLU A 48 -7.02 -3.65 4.38
N GLU A 49 -7.53 -4.59 5.19
CA GLU A 49 -6.93 -5.93 5.34
C GLU A 49 -6.88 -6.75 4.04
N ASN A 50 -7.77 -6.47 3.09
CA ASN A 50 -7.86 -7.16 1.80
C ASN A 50 -7.14 -6.43 0.67
N GLU A 51 -7.13 -5.09 0.67
CA GLU A 51 -6.45 -4.26 -0.34
C GLU A 51 -4.92 -4.29 -0.17
N GLU A 52 -4.41 -4.58 1.03
CA GLU A 52 -2.96 -4.74 1.28
C GLU A 52 -2.37 -6.05 0.76
N ARG A 53 -3.15 -6.87 0.03
CA ARG A 53 -2.65 -8.15 -0.49
C ARG A 53 -2.21 -7.99 -1.94
N TYR A 54 -0.95 -8.31 -2.19
CA TYR A 54 -0.38 -8.46 -3.52
C TYR A 54 -0.61 -9.90 -4.00
N MET A 55 -1.01 -10.06 -5.26
CA MET A 55 -1.12 -11.38 -5.86
C MET A 55 0.27 -11.87 -6.31
N CYS A 56 0.58 -13.11 -5.98
CA CYS A 56 1.75 -13.80 -6.50
C CYS A 56 1.58 -14.24 -7.94
N CYS A 57 2.38 -13.71 -8.85
CA CYS A 57 2.38 -14.17 -10.25
C CYS A 57 2.92 -15.60 -10.43
N TYR A 58 3.64 -16.14 -9.45
CA TYR A 58 4.27 -17.46 -9.55
C TYR A 58 3.40 -18.57 -8.96
N CYS A 59 2.80 -18.36 -7.79
CA CYS A 59 1.94 -19.36 -7.14
C CYS A 59 0.46 -18.96 -7.01
N GLY A 60 0.06 -17.76 -7.47
CA GLY A 60 -1.33 -17.31 -7.44
C GLY A 60 -1.87 -16.95 -6.05
N LEU A 61 -1.04 -16.99 -5.01
CA LEU A 61 -1.44 -16.67 -3.63
C LEU A 61 -1.48 -15.16 -3.39
N TRP A 62 -2.48 -14.70 -2.63
CA TRP A 62 -2.61 -13.32 -2.17
C TRP A 62 -1.83 -13.13 -0.86
N VAL A 63 -0.81 -12.26 -0.87
CA VAL A 63 0.14 -12.08 0.23
C VAL A 63 0.30 -10.62 0.61
N LYS A 64 0.40 -10.32 1.91
CA LYS A 64 0.55 -8.93 2.39
C LYS A 64 1.92 -8.33 2.03
N ASN A 65 3.00 -9.09 2.21
CA ASN A 65 4.35 -8.66 1.89
C ASN A 65 4.94 -9.51 0.74
N TRP A 66 4.86 -8.97 -0.47
CA TRP A 66 5.37 -9.63 -1.68
C TRP A 66 6.85 -10.04 -1.57
N ARG A 67 7.69 -9.13 -1.05
CA ARG A 67 9.14 -9.36 -0.92
C ARG A 67 9.50 -10.47 0.07
N GLU A 68 8.82 -10.52 1.21
CA GLU A 68 9.03 -11.58 2.20
C GLU A 68 8.53 -12.93 1.67
N HIS A 69 7.37 -12.92 1.01
CA HIS A 69 6.83 -14.11 0.37
C HIS A 69 7.80 -14.73 -0.64
N ILE A 70 8.35 -13.93 -1.58
CA ILE A 70 9.33 -14.44 -2.55
C ILE A 70 10.55 -15.02 -1.84
N LYS A 71 11.09 -14.35 -0.82
CA LYS A 71 12.26 -14.86 -0.09
C LYS A 71 12.03 -16.23 0.56
N GLN A 72 10.81 -16.49 1.02
CA GLN A 72 10.46 -17.73 1.71
C GLN A 72 10.01 -18.85 0.76
N GLN A 73 9.21 -18.51 -0.26
CA GLN A 73 8.50 -19.47 -1.11
C GLN A 73 9.11 -19.62 -2.50
N HIS A 74 9.86 -18.62 -2.97
CA HIS A 74 10.45 -18.59 -4.31
C HIS A 74 11.93 -18.11 -4.30
N PRO A 75 12.81 -18.72 -3.50
CA PRO A 75 14.23 -18.33 -3.44
C PRO A 75 14.95 -18.48 -4.78
N GLU A 76 14.51 -19.41 -5.64
CA GLU A 76 15.05 -19.64 -6.97
C GLU A 76 14.95 -18.42 -7.89
N ILE A 77 13.91 -17.61 -7.73
CA ILE A 77 13.67 -16.40 -8.54
C ILE A 77 14.68 -15.31 -8.19
N ILE A 78 15.02 -15.19 -6.90
CA ILE A 78 16.04 -14.26 -6.43
C ILE A 78 17.41 -14.66 -6.99
N ALA A 79 17.70 -15.96 -7.01
CA ALA A 79 18.95 -16.49 -7.56
C ALA A 79 19.06 -16.29 -9.09
N GLU A 80 17.98 -16.44 -9.84
CA GLU A 80 17.97 -16.14 -11.28
C GLU A 80 18.10 -14.64 -11.58
N ALA A 81 17.45 -13.78 -10.79
CA ALA A 81 17.57 -12.33 -10.96
C ALA A 81 19.02 -11.85 -10.74
N ALA A 82 19.72 -12.41 -9.75
CA ALA A 82 21.12 -12.10 -9.47
C ALA A 82 22.05 -12.48 -10.65
N LYS A 83 21.75 -13.58 -11.36
CA LYS A 83 22.54 -14.01 -12.53
C LYS A 83 22.35 -13.12 -13.76
N ARG A 84 21.27 -12.34 -13.84
CA ARG A 84 20.97 -11.45 -14.97
C ARG A 84 21.56 -10.04 -14.81
N VAL A 85 22.10 -9.72 -13.64
CA VAL A 85 22.87 -8.50 -13.44
C VAL A 85 24.20 -8.68 -14.16
N LYS A 86 24.36 -7.99 -15.29
CA LYS A 86 25.68 -7.87 -15.95
C LYS A 86 26.65 -7.30 -14.92
N PRO A 87 27.83 -7.91 -14.70
CA PRO A 87 28.85 -7.29 -13.87
C PRO A 87 29.14 -5.89 -14.42
N GLU A 88 29.31 -4.92 -13.52
CA GLU A 88 29.74 -3.56 -13.89
C GLU A 88 31.07 -3.69 -14.66
N PRO A 89 31.22 -3.02 -15.82
CA PRO A 89 32.48 -3.06 -16.54
C PRO A 89 33.57 -2.48 -15.64
N GLU A 90 34.60 -3.27 -15.37
CA GLU A 90 35.81 -2.81 -14.68
C GLU A 90 36.39 -1.64 -15.49
N GLU A 91 36.58 -0.49 -14.82
CA GLU A 91 37.20 0.69 -15.44
C GLU A 91 38.65 0.33 -15.79
N GLU A 92 38.93 0.04 -17.06
CA GLU A 92 40.31 -0.07 -17.55
C GLU A 92 40.98 1.31 -17.41
N GLU A 93 41.86 1.46 -16.42
CA GLU A 93 42.75 2.60 -16.28
C GLU A 93 43.67 2.66 -17.51
N PHE A 94 43.31 3.51 -18.48
CA PHE A 94 44.12 3.75 -19.66
C PHE A 94 45.30 4.66 -19.29
N GLU A 95 46.44 4.08 -18.92
CA GLU A 95 47.70 4.81 -18.76
C GLU A 95 48.16 5.36 -20.12
N PHE A 96 47.88 6.65 -20.38
CA PHE A 96 48.53 7.39 -21.46
C PHE A 96 49.98 7.70 -21.07
N THR A 97 50.93 7.01 -21.71
CA THR A 97 52.34 7.41 -21.72
C THR A 97 52.58 8.32 -22.92
N PHE A 98 53.14 9.52 -22.67
CA PHE A 98 53.60 10.50 -23.66
C PHE A 98 55.09 10.74 -23.50
#